data_AF-A0A377HHF2-F1
#
_entry.id   AF-A0A377HHF2-F1
#
_cell.length_a   1.000
_cell.length_b   1.000
_cell.length_c   1.000
_cell.angle_alpha   90.00
_cell.angle_beta   90.00
_cell.angle_gamma   90.00
#
_symmetry.space_group_name_H-M   'P 1'
#
loop_
_entity.id
_entity.type
_entity.pdbx_description
1 polymer ?
#
loop_
_entity_poly.entity_id
_entity_poly.type
_entity_poly.pdbx_seq_one_letter_code
_entity_poly.pdbx_strand_id
1 'polypeptide(L)'
;MYRFGEWLKENRRLSGWSQVELSEKTFGEISQPAISQYEQNRSVPSIADIDHLARAFGHTLATVPWDAIDFGYGAKRSITKLERRRFDLKELPQADSVRTFDGKTYELHGFIGIEKASGEAVQLTKLYYRIRTVVCDAHVLAKRKNPDDELIHVKKRKRVRQ
;
A
#
# COMPACT_ATOMS: atom_id res chain seq x y z
N MET A 1 7.07 15.60 1.12
CA MET A 1 6.41 14.37 1.61
C MET A 1 6.04 14.64 3.06
N TYR A 2 4.74 14.62 3.37
CA TYR A 2 4.22 14.86 4.73
C TYR A 2 4.14 13.53 5.47
N ARG A 3 4.30 13.51 6.80
CA ARG A 3 4.01 12.28 7.53
C ARG A 3 2.50 12.04 7.59
N PHE A 4 2.06 10.79 7.58
CA PHE A 4 0.64 10.44 7.68
C PHE A 4 -0.07 11.14 8.84
N GLY A 5 0.55 11.18 10.03
CA GLY A 5 -0.02 11.84 11.19
C GLY A 5 -0.26 13.34 11.01
N GLU A 6 0.63 14.02 10.27
CA GLU A 6 0.48 15.45 9.96
C GLU A 6 -0.65 15.68 8.97
N TRP A 7 -0.72 14.85 7.92
CA TRP A 7 -1.81 14.89 6.94
C TRP A 7 -3.17 14.64 7.63
N LEU A 8 -3.24 13.66 8.52
CA LEU A 8 -4.47 13.34 9.26
C LEU A 8 -4.94 14.52 10.12
N LYS A 9 -4.00 15.12 10.87
CA LYS A 9 -4.26 16.25 11.75
C LYS A 9 -4.73 17.48 10.98
N GLU A 10 -4.14 17.74 9.83
CA GLU A 10 -4.51 18.88 8.99
C GLU A 10 -5.91 18.70 8.38
N ASN A 11 -6.22 17.54 7.80
CA ASN A 11 -7.56 17.26 7.25
C ASN A 11 -8.64 17.33 8.33
N ARG A 12 -8.35 16.82 9.53
CA ARG A 12 -9.27 16.94 10.68
C ARG A 12 -9.53 18.40 11.04
N ARG A 13 -8.49 19.24 11.10
CA ARG A 13 -8.61 20.67 11.43
C ARG A 13 -9.35 21.45 10.36
N LEU A 14 -9.08 21.19 9.07
CA LEU A 14 -9.79 21.79 7.95
C LEU A 14 -11.29 21.44 7.96
N SER A 15 -11.61 20.22 8.41
CA SER A 15 -13.00 19.76 8.58
C SER A 15 -13.66 20.29 9.86
N GLY A 16 -12.92 20.98 10.72
CA GLY A 16 -13.41 21.53 12.00
C GLY A 16 -13.68 20.48 13.08
N TRP A 17 -13.17 19.25 12.94
CA TRP A 17 -13.48 18.15 13.84
C TRP A 17 -12.50 18.07 15.02
N SER A 18 -13.00 17.69 16.18
CA SER A 18 -12.20 17.18 17.30
C SER A 18 -11.73 15.75 17.01
N GLN A 19 -10.76 15.25 17.79
CA GLN A 19 -10.31 13.85 17.65
C GLN A 19 -11.42 12.85 18.05
N VAL A 20 -12.35 13.26 18.92
CA VAL A 20 -13.53 12.48 19.29
C VAL A 20 -14.50 12.40 18.11
N GLU A 21 -14.81 13.54 17.49
CA GLU A 21 -15.69 13.55 16.31
C GLU A 21 -15.10 12.75 15.15
N LEU A 22 -13.78 12.81 14.92
CA LEU A 22 -13.14 11.95 13.91
C LEU A 22 -13.29 10.45 14.24
N SER A 23 -13.20 10.07 15.52
CA SER A 23 -13.46 8.70 15.96
C SER A 23 -14.90 8.28 15.62
N GLU A 24 -15.88 9.14 15.88
CA GLU A 24 -17.28 8.90 15.54
C GLU A 24 -17.51 8.81 14.02
N LYS A 25 -16.81 9.62 13.22
CA LYS A 25 -16.86 9.55 11.74
C LYS A 25 -16.29 8.25 11.18
N THR A 26 -15.46 7.54 11.94
CA THR A 26 -15.02 6.18 11.59
C THR A 26 -15.99 5.09 12.05
N PHE A 27 -17.21 5.46 12.49
CA PHE A 27 -18.21 4.57 13.09
C PHE A 27 -17.71 3.86 14.36
N GLY A 28 -16.75 4.47 15.07
CA GLY A 28 -16.16 3.91 16.30
C GLY A 28 -15.12 2.82 16.09
N GLU A 29 -14.79 2.47 14.84
CA GLU A 29 -13.75 1.48 14.51
C GLU A 29 -12.37 1.94 15.01
N ILE A 30 -12.12 3.26 15.00
CA ILE A 30 -10.87 3.84 15.50
C ILE A 30 -11.17 4.71 16.70
N SER A 31 -10.61 4.33 17.85
CA SER A 31 -10.74 5.09 19.08
C SER A 31 -10.03 6.47 19.02
N GLN A 32 -10.54 7.45 19.76
CA GLN A 32 -9.90 8.77 19.90
C GLN A 32 -8.43 8.69 20.37
N PRO A 33 -8.04 7.82 21.33
CA PRO A 33 -6.64 7.66 21.70
C PRO A 33 -5.77 7.17 20.53
N ALA A 34 -6.27 6.25 19.70
CA ALA A 34 -5.56 5.78 18.52
C ALA A 34 -5.33 6.91 17.50
N ILE A 35 -6.36 7.72 17.23
CA ILE A 35 -6.24 8.94 16.39
C ILE A 35 -5.16 9.87 16.95
N SER A 36 -5.14 10.10 18.25
CA SER A 36 -4.14 10.95 18.89
C SER A 36 -2.71 10.38 18.73
N GLN A 37 -2.53 9.07 18.82
CA GLN A 37 -1.24 8.43 18.56
C GLN A 37 -0.80 8.57 17.11
N TYR A 38 -1.72 8.39 16.15
CA TYR A 38 -1.43 8.58 14.73
C TYR A 38 -1.03 10.02 14.42
N GLU A 39 -1.79 11.01 14.90
CA GLU A 39 -1.49 12.44 14.68
C GLU A 39 -0.12 12.85 15.25
N GLN A 40 0.32 12.18 16.30
CA GLN A 40 1.63 12.40 16.92
C GLN A 40 2.75 11.56 16.30
N ASN A 41 2.45 10.77 15.25
CA ASN A 41 3.36 9.81 14.62
C ASN A 41 3.98 8.81 15.63
N ARG A 42 3.25 8.49 16.72
CA ARG A 42 3.69 7.52 17.74
C ARG A 42 3.39 6.08 17.34
N SER A 43 2.45 5.88 16.42
CA SER A 43 2.09 4.58 15.86
C SER A 43 1.80 4.71 14.37
N VAL A 44 2.04 3.61 13.65
CA VAL A 44 1.72 3.50 12.22
C VAL A 44 0.33 2.89 12.11
N PRO A 45 -0.62 3.53 11.40
CA PRO A 45 -1.95 2.97 11.21
C PRO A 45 -1.88 1.67 10.39
N SER A 46 -2.83 0.77 10.62
CA SER A 46 -3.04 -0.34 9.70
C SER A 46 -3.71 0.16 8.41
N ILE A 47 -3.68 -0.67 7.36
CA ILE A 47 -4.38 -0.35 6.11
C ILE A 47 -5.88 -0.22 6.31
N ALA A 48 -6.45 -1.04 7.20
CA ALA A 48 -7.87 -0.96 7.54
C ALA A 48 -8.17 0.39 8.20
N ASP A 49 -7.33 0.83 9.13
CA ASP A 49 -7.47 2.14 9.77
C ASP A 49 -7.36 3.27 8.74
N ILE A 50 -6.43 3.17 7.77
CA ILE A 50 -6.32 4.15 6.68
C ILE A 50 -7.60 4.18 5.83
N ASP A 51 -8.23 3.03 5.53
CA ASP A 51 -9.51 3.00 4.79
C ASP A 51 -10.63 3.68 5.59
N HIS A 52 -10.77 3.38 6.88
CA HIS A 52 -11.76 4.03 7.74
C HIS A 52 -11.55 5.54 7.83
N LEU A 53 -10.31 6.00 8.00
CA LEU A 53 -9.96 7.42 8.05
C LEU A 53 -10.20 8.10 6.69
N ALA A 54 -9.79 7.48 5.59
CA ALA A 54 -10.01 8.03 4.25
C ALA A 54 -11.51 8.20 3.98
N ARG A 55 -12.33 7.19 4.30
CA ARG A 55 -13.78 7.26 4.14
C ARG A 55 -14.43 8.34 5.01
N ALA A 56 -13.92 8.56 6.22
CA ALA A 56 -14.39 9.64 7.08
C ALA A 56 -14.25 11.02 6.40
N PHE A 57 -13.21 11.23 5.58
CA PHE A 57 -12.99 12.44 4.77
C PHE A 57 -13.64 12.39 3.38
N GLY A 58 -14.44 11.37 3.06
CA GLY A 58 -15.05 11.22 1.73
C GLY A 58 -14.08 10.70 0.65
N HIS A 59 -12.93 10.18 1.06
CA HIS A 59 -11.96 9.53 0.17
C HIS A 59 -12.16 8.01 0.14
N THR A 60 -11.59 7.39 -0.88
CA THR A 60 -11.36 5.93 -0.94
C THR A 60 -9.86 5.66 -0.90
N LEU A 61 -9.45 4.42 -0.66
CA LEU A 61 -8.04 4.05 -0.74
C LEU A 61 -7.38 4.42 -2.09
N ALA A 62 -8.13 4.47 -3.19
CA ALA A 62 -7.59 4.86 -4.50
C ALA A 62 -7.28 6.37 -4.59
N THR A 63 -7.98 7.20 -3.82
CA THR A 63 -7.83 8.67 -3.87
C THR A 63 -6.91 9.21 -2.78
N VAL A 64 -6.45 8.37 -1.85
CA VAL A 64 -5.45 8.76 -0.86
C VAL A 64 -4.15 9.15 -1.60
N PRO A 65 -3.52 10.29 -1.28
CA PRO A 65 -2.32 10.73 -1.99
C PRO A 65 -1.08 9.98 -1.47
N TRP A 66 -0.99 8.69 -1.80
CA TRP A 66 0.04 7.77 -1.29
C TRP A 66 1.47 8.23 -1.56
N ASP A 67 1.71 8.91 -2.68
CA ASP A 67 3.04 9.39 -3.05
C ASP A 67 3.42 10.69 -2.32
N ALA A 68 2.44 11.41 -1.78
CA ALA A 68 2.65 12.64 -1.04
C ALA A 68 2.83 12.39 0.48
N ILE A 69 2.38 11.24 0.96
CA ILE A 69 2.34 10.88 2.38
C ILE A 69 3.36 9.78 2.69
N ASP A 70 4.24 10.04 3.66
CA ASP A 70 5.08 9.03 4.29
C ASP A 70 4.29 8.33 5.40
N PHE A 71 3.99 7.05 5.18
CA PHE A 71 3.31 6.19 6.16
C PHE A 71 4.28 5.45 7.09
N GLY A 72 5.59 5.61 6.93
CA GLY A 72 6.59 4.97 7.80
C GLY A 72 6.76 3.46 7.55
N TYR A 73 6.26 2.93 6.44
CA TYR A 73 6.38 1.50 6.07
C TYR A 73 7.80 1.08 5.61
N GLY A 74 8.77 1.99 5.70
CA GLY A 74 10.17 1.77 5.34
C GLY A 74 10.49 2.16 3.90
N ALA A 75 11.68 2.73 3.69
CA ALA A 75 12.14 3.17 2.37
C ALA A 75 12.29 1.99 1.39
N LYS A 76 12.05 2.24 0.09
CA LYS A 76 12.35 1.31 -1.02
C LYS A 76 13.81 0.86 -0.91
N ARG A 77 14.07 -0.40 -0.56
CA ARG A 77 15.45 -0.91 -0.54
C ARG A 77 15.89 -1.21 -1.96
N SER A 78 17.05 -0.70 -2.35
CA SER A 78 17.72 -1.11 -3.58
C SER A 78 18.07 -2.60 -3.47
N ILE A 79 17.36 -3.45 -4.21
CA ILE A 79 17.59 -4.90 -4.21
C ILE A 79 18.89 -5.18 -4.97
N THR A 80 20.00 -5.25 -4.24
CA THR A 80 21.35 -5.42 -4.77
C THR A 80 21.81 -6.87 -4.86
N LYS A 81 21.09 -7.85 -4.27
CA LYS A 81 21.49 -9.27 -4.30
C LYS A 81 20.35 -10.21 -4.74
N LEU A 82 20.49 -10.75 -5.95
CA LEU A 82 19.54 -11.64 -6.63
C LEU A 82 19.78 -13.10 -6.23
N GLU A 83 19.40 -13.48 -5.01
CA GLU A 83 19.34 -14.89 -4.61
C GLU A 83 17.97 -15.49 -4.98
N ARG A 84 17.93 -16.78 -5.36
CA ARG A 84 16.69 -17.53 -5.62
C ARG A 84 15.98 -17.80 -4.28
N ARG A 85 15.42 -16.76 -3.71
CA ARG A 85 14.62 -16.82 -2.48
C ARG A 85 13.18 -16.47 -2.77
N ARG A 86 12.31 -16.87 -1.85
CA ARG A 86 10.92 -16.43 -1.83
C ARG A 86 10.86 -14.90 -1.81
N PHE A 87 9.96 -14.35 -2.60
CA PHE A 87 9.59 -12.94 -2.54
C PHE A 87 8.46 -12.79 -1.53
N ASP A 88 8.78 -12.25 -0.36
CA ASP A 88 7.83 -12.18 0.76
C ASP A 88 6.80 -11.05 0.56
N LEU A 89 5.62 -11.21 1.16
CA LEU A 89 4.57 -10.17 1.16
C LEU A 89 5.09 -8.80 1.65
N LYS A 90 5.98 -8.79 2.65
CA LYS A 90 6.61 -7.57 3.19
C LYS A 90 7.51 -6.82 2.19
N GLU A 91 7.93 -7.49 1.11
CA GLU A 91 8.77 -6.89 0.05
C GLU A 91 7.93 -6.23 -1.04
N LEU A 92 6.65 -6.62 -1.19
CA LEU A 92 5.78 -6.10 -2.23
C LEU A 92 5.58 -4.58 -2.19
N PRO A 93 5.44 -3.91 -1.03
CA PRO A 93 5.29 -2.46 -0.96
C PRO A 93 6.42 -1.64 -1.59
N GLN A 94 7.55 -2.28 -1.88
CA GLN A 94 8.73 -1.65 -2.47
C GLN A 94 8.75 -1.75 -4.00
N ALA A 95 7.88 -2.58 -4.59
CA ALA A 95 7.74 -2.69 -6.03
C ALA A 95 6.78 -1.63 -6.58
N ASP A 96 6.85 -1.38 -7.88
CA ASP A 96 6.03 -0.33 -8.52
C ASP A 96 4.69 -0.89 -9.04
N SER A 97 4.70 -2.13 -9.53
CA SER A 97 3.47 -2.76 -10.01
C SER A 97 3.53 -4.28 -9.96
N VAL A 98 2.36 -4.90 -10.00
CA VAL A 98 2.20 -6.34 -10.13
C VAL A 98 1.21 -6.69 -11.22
N ARG A 99 1.43 -7.84 -11.85
CA ARG A 99 0.51 -8.44 -12.80
C ARG A 99 0.04 -9.78 -12.26
N THR A 100 -1.27 -9.99 -12.30
CA THR A 100 -1.92 -11.22 -11.84
C THR A 100 -2.10 -12.24 -12.98
N PHE A 101 -2.46 -13.48 -12.66
CA PHE A 101 -2.68 -14.53 -13.67
C PHE A 101 -3.87 -14.27 -14.60
N ASP A 102 -4.91 -13.59 -14.10
CA ASP A 102 -6.06 -13.12 -14.88
C ASP A 102 -5.74 -11.96 -15.83
N GLY A 103 -4.47 -11.51 -15.86
CA GLY A 103 -4.00 -10.47 -16.78
C GLY A 103 -4.17 -9.06 -16.24
N LYS A 104 -4.79 -8.86 -15.08
CA LYS A 104 -4.92 -7.54 -14.46
C LYS A 104 -3.57 -7.01 -13.98
N THR A 105 -3.42 -5.68 -14.03
CA THR A 105 -2.22 -4.98 -13.57
C THR A 105 -2.61 -4.02 -12.47
N TYR A 106 -1.88 -4.07 -11.36
CA TYR A 106 -2.08 -3.23 -10.20
C TYR A 106 -0.84 -2.38 -9.97
N GLU A 107 -1.01 -1.07 -9.86
CA GLU A 107 0.03 -0.14 -9.43
C GLU A 107 0.10 -0.18 -7.91
N LEU A 108 1.31 -0.36 -7.37
CA LEU A 108 1.51 -0.57 -5.94
C LEU A 108 1.85 0.75 -5.25
N HIS A 109 1.07 1.06 -4.21
CA HIS A 109 1.28 2.19 -3.33
C HIS A 109 1.30 1.69 -1.88
N GLY A 110 2.49 1.45 -1.35
CA GLY A 110 2.65 0.83 -0.04
C GLY A 110 1.99 -0.55 0.00
N PHE A 111 1.05 -0.77 0.92
CA PHE A 111 0.35 -2.05 1.06
C PHE A 111 -0.97 -2.15 0.27
N ILE A 112 -1.22 -1.24 -0.66
CA ILE A 112 -2.38 -1.24 -1.57
C ILE A 112 -1.92 -1.40 -3.02
N GLY A 113 -2.69 -2.13 -3.81
CA GLY A 113 -2.60 -2.17 -5.26
C GLY A 113 -3.84 -1.56 -5.90
N ILE A 114 -3.67 -0.60 -6.82
CA ILE A 114 -4.75 0.03 -7.58
C ILE A 114 -4.81 -0.60 -8.96
N GLU A 115 -5.93 -1.22 -9.34
CA GLU A 115 -6.09 -1.83 -10.66
C GLU A 115 -6.08 -0.75 -11.75
N LYS A 116 -5.19 -0.88 -12.74
CA LYS A 116 -5.00 0.11 -13.80
C LYS A 116 -6.24 0.35 -14.68
N ALA A 117 -7.09 -0.66 -14.85
CA ALA A 117 -8.26 -0.57 -15.72
C ALA A 117 -9.51 -0.02 -15.01
N SER A 118 -9.75 -0.44 -13.78
CA SER A 118 -10.96 -0.10 -13.01
C SER A 118 -10.75 1.00 -11.98
N GLY A 119 -9.50 1.27 -11.57
CA GLY A 119 -9.19 2.12 -10.42
C GLY A 119 -9.47 1.47 -9.07
N GLU A 120 -9.83 0.18 -9.03
CA GLU A 120 -10.16 -0.52 -7.79
C GLU A 120 -8.93 -0.68 -6.89
N ALA A 121 -9.03 -0.22 -5.65
CA ALA A 121 -7.99 -0.40 -4.64
C ALA A 121 -8.15 -1.73 -3.88
N VAL A 122 -7.09 -2.54 -3.85
CA VAL A 122 -7.06 -3.87 -3.25
C VAL A 122 -5.87 -4.00 -2.31
N GLN A 123 -6.06 -4.62 -1.13
CA GLN A 123 -4.97 -4.89 -0.20
C GLN A 123 -3.99 -5.94 -0.76
N LEU A 124 -2.69 -5.73 -0.53
CA LEU A 124 -1.64 -6.63 -1.03
C LEU A 124 -1.76 -8.06 -0.51
N THR A 125 -2.26 -8.25 0.72
CA THR A 125 -2.55 -9.57 1.31
C THR A 125 -3.52 -10.38 0.45
N LYS A 126 -4.59 -9.74 -0.04
CA LYS A 126 -5.59 -10.34 -0.94
C LYS A 126 -5.03 -10.57 -2.33
N LEU A 127 -4.06 -9.75 -2.75
CA LEU A 127 -3.46 -9.83 -4.07
C LEU A 127 -2.34 -10.88 -4.15
N TYR A 128 -1.61 -11.12 -3.05
CA TYR A 128 -0.35 -11.88 -3.02
C TYR A 128 -0.41 -13.20 -3.79
N TYR A 129 -1.43 -14.03 -3.54
CA TYR A 129 -1.54 -15.33 -4.18
C TYR A 129 -2.05 -15.30 -5.61
N ARG A 130 -2.49 -14.15 -6.11
CA ARG A 130 -2.90 -13.95 -7.51
C ARG A 130 -1.77 -13.42 -8.38
N ILE A 131 -0.68 -12.95 -7.76
CA ILE A 131 0.44 -12.30 -8.46
C ILE A 131 1.21 -13.33 -9.28
N ARG A 132 1.32 -13.06 -10.58
CA ARG A 132 2.17 -13.77 -11.51
C ARG A 132 3.53 -13.10 -11.65
N THR A 133 3.59 -11.77 -11.63
CA THR A 133 4.84 -11.03 -11.90
C THR A 133 4.87 -9.75 -11.09
N VAL A 134 6.03 -9.46 -10.48
CA VAL A 134 6.33 -8.21 -9.76
C VAL A 134 7.31 -7.40 -10.60
N VAL A 135 7.03 -6.11 -10.76
CA VAL A 135 7.84 -5.18 -11.56
C VAL A 135 8.29 -4.01 -10.69
N CYS A 136 9.55 -3.63 -10.81
CA CYS A 136 10.10 -2.40 -10.26
C CYS A 136 11.17 -1.83 -11.20
N ASP A 137 11.21 -0.50 -11.36
CA ASP A 137 12.12 0.21 -12.25
C ASP A 137 12.12 -0.36 -13.68
N ALA A 138 10.94 -0.71 -14.21
CA ALA A 138 10.75 -1.38 -15.50
C ALA A 138 11.45 -2.76 -15.65
N HIS A 139 11.84 -3.39 -14.54
CA HIS A 139 12.41 -4.72 -14.51
C HIS A 139 11.51 -5.69 -13.74
N VAL A 140 11.46 -6.94 -14.20
CA VAL A 140 10.84 -8.02 -13.43
C VAL A 140 11.73 -8.31 -12.22
N LEU A 141 11.18 -8.19 -11.02
CA LEU A 141 11.83 -8.54 -9.75
C LEU A 141 11.55 -9.99 -9.35
N ALA A 142 10.29 -10.40 -9.46
CA ALA A 142 9.85 -11.73 -9.08
C ALA A 142 8.80 -12.26 -10.04
N LYS A 143 8.74 -13.58 -10.15
CA LYS A 143 7.78 -14.27 -10.99
C LYS A 143 7.30 -15.54 -10.32
N ARG A 144 6.01 -15.79 -10.45
CA ARG A 144 5.35 -17.05 -10.14
C ARG A 144 4.98 -17.72 -11.46
N LYS A 145 5.33 -19.00 -11.63
CA LYS A 145 5.09 -19.71 -12.90
C LYS A 145 3.67 -20.24 -12.97
N ASN A 146 3.21 -20.93 -11.93
CA ASN A 146 1.86 -21.46 -11.79
C ASN A 146 1.16 -20.85 -10.56
N PRO A 147 -0.19 -20.81 -10.50
CA PRO A 147 -0.92 -20.22 -9.38
C PRO A 147 -0.53 -20.78 -8.00
N ASP A 148 -0.29 -22.10 -7.94
CA ASP A 148 0.04 -22.84 -6.73
C ASP A 148 1.54 -22.74 -6.35
N ASP A 149 2.37 -22.19 -7.22
CA ASP A 149 3.79 -22.00 -6.92
C ASP A 149 4.02 -20.83 -5.96
N GLU A 150 5.19 -20.81 -5.33
CA GLU A 150 5.65 -19.63 -4.60
C GLU A 150 6.12 -18.52 -5.54
N LEU A 151 6.00 -17.26 -5.08
CA LEU A 151 6.56 -16.12 -5.78
C LEU A 151 8.07 -16.05 -5.54
N ILE A 152 8.88 -16.13 -6.60
CA ILE A 152 10.35 -16.27 -6.48
C ILE A 152 11.05 -15.11 -7.18
N HIS A 153 12.09 -14.56 -6.55
CA HIS A 153 12.99 -13.57 -7.16
C HIS A 153 13.61 -14.10 -8.47
N VAL A 154 13.63 -13.29 -9.52
CA VAL A 154 14.25 -13.69 -10.80
C VAL A 154 15.77 -13.51 -10.75
N LYS A 155 16.54 -14.45 -11.31
CA LYS A 155 18.01 -14.42 -11.27
C LYS A 155 18.65 -13.27 -12.07
N LYS A 156 17.96 -12.73 -13.08
CA LYS A 156 18.48 -11.70 -13.98
C LYS A 156 17.39 -10.66 -14.20
N ARG A 157 17.74 -9.38 -14.07
CA ARG A 157 16.86 -8.24 -14.38
C ARG A 157 16.41 -8.36 -15.84
N LYS A 158 15.19 -8.85 -16.06
CA LYS A 158 14.56 -8.82 -17.38
C LYS A 158 13.78 -7.54 -17.49
N ARG A 159 14.15 -6.70 -18.45
CA ARG A 159 13.38 -5.50 -18.79
C ARG A 159 11.99 -5.94 -19.27
N VAL A 160 10.96 -5.26 -18.79
CA VAL A 160 9.61 -5.47 -19.30
C VAL A 160 9.60 -4.91 -20.73
N ARG A 161 9.31 -5.75 -21.73
CA ARG A 161 8.96 -5.26 -23.07
C ARG A 161 7.59 -4.62 -22.95
N GLN A 162 7.52 -3.32 -23.21
CA GLN A 162 6.26 -2.59 -23.40
C GLN A 162 5.51 -3.17 -24.60
#